data_AF-A0A2D4JZF7-F1
#
_entry.id   AF-A0A2D4JZF7-F1
#
_cell.length_a   1.000
_cell.length_b   1.000
_cell.length_c   1.000
_cell.angle_alpha   90.00
_cell.angle_beta   90.00
_cell.angle_gamma   90.00
#
_symmetry.space_group_name_H-M   'P 1'
#
loop_
_entity.id
_entity.type
_entity.pdbx_description
1 polymer ?
#
loop_
_entity_poly.entity_id
_entity_poly.type
_entity_poly.pdbx_seq_one_letter_code
_entity_poly.pdbx_strand_id
1 'polypeptide(L)'
;MELELMENDILESLEDLGYKGPLLEDGALALAASGGATSPEYTKLCAWLVSELRLFCKLEENVQATNSPSEADEFQLEISGLLGEMNCPYTTLTSGDVTKRLLNQKNCLLLLTYLISELEAAKMLYVNAPPQKAQEGTGSEVFQELKGICMALG
;
A
#
# COMPACT_ATOMS: atom_id res chain seq x y z
N MET A 1 -15.85 14.94 -13.15
CA MET A 1 -16.81 14.26 -12.23
C MET A 1 -16.30 12.89 -11.78
N GLU A 2 -16.21 11.85 -12.62
CA GLU A 2 -15.74 10.52 -12.15
C GLU A 2 -14.30 10.54 -11.61
N LEU A 3 -13.35 11.16 -12.35
CA LEU A 3 -11.95 11.25 -11.92
C LEU A 3 -11.75 12.12 -10.68
N GLU A 4 -12.53 13.20 -10.56
CA GLU A 4 -12.47 14.11 -9.40
C GLU A 4 -12.97 13.42 -8.13
N LEU A 5 -14.03 12.59 -8.22
CA LEU A 5 -14.48 11.81 -7.08
C LEU A 5 -13.41 10.81 -6.63
N MET A 6 -12.81 10.10 -7.59
CA MET A 6 -11.74 9.13 -7.32
C MET A 6 -10.50 9.81 -6.71
N GLU A 7 -10.16 11.01 -7.17
CA GLU A 7 -9.08 11.82 -6.61
C GLU A 7 -9.36 12.21 -5.15
N ASN A 8 -10.56 12.70 -4.85
CA ASN A 8 -10.93 13.08 -3.50
C ASN A 8 -10.90 11.89 -2.53
N ASP A 9 -11.42 10.73 -2.94
CA ASP A 9 -11.39 9.50 -2.15
C ASP A 9 -9.93 9.07 -1.87
N ILE A 10 -9.04 9.18 -2.87
CA ILE A 10 -7.61 8.90 -2.70
C ILE A 10 -6.97 9.87 -1.69
N LEU A 11 -7.27 11.17 -1.77
CA LEU A 11 -6.71 12.16 -0.86
C LEU A 11 -7.13 11.89 0.59
N GLU A 12 -8.40 11.59 0.83
CA GLU A 12 -8.92 11.22 2.16
C GLU A 12 -8.20 9.97 2.71
N SER A 13 -8.12 8.90 1.92
CA SER A 13 -7.38 7.69 2.32
C SER A 13 -5.90 7.94 2.58
N LEU A 14 -5.24 8.80 1.79
CA LEU A 14 -3.83 9.13 2.00
C LEU A 14 -3.62 9.85 3.34
N GLU A 15 -4.51 10.77 3.71
CA GLU A 15 -4.49 11.44 5.01
C GLU A 15 -4.68 10.43 6.16
N ASP A 16 -5.67 9.53 6.04
CA ASP A 16 -5.94 8.48 7.02
C ASP A 16 -4.78 7.50 7.19
N LEU A 17 -4.08 7.20 6.08
CA LEU A 17 -2.89 6.36 6.08
C LEU A 17 -1.65 7.07 6.65
N GLY A 18 -1.72 8.37 6.90
CA GLY A 18 -0.66 9.19 7.49
C GLY A 18 0.34 9.74 6.49
N TYR A 19 0.00 9.77 5.19
CA TYR A 19 0.80 10.45 4.18
C TYR A 19 0.87 11.95 4.48
N LYS A 20 2.04 12.55 4.25
CA LYS A 20 2.28 13.99 4.49
C LYS A 20 3.05 14.66 3.35
N GLY A 21 3.03 14.05 2.18
CA GLY A 21 3.76 14.55 1.01
C GLY A 21 3.00 15.65 0.27
N PRO A 22 3.64 16.27 -0.73
CA PRO A 22 3.12 17.45 -1.42
C PRO A 22 1.88 17.16 -2.28
N LEU A 23 1.56 15.90 -2.55
CA LEU A 23 0.39 15.55 -3.36
C LEU A 23 -0.95 15.76 -2.64
N LEU A 24 -0.95 16.11 -1.35
CA LEU A 24 -2.15 16.55 -0.64
C LEU A 24 -2.55 18.00 -0.95
N GLU A 25 -1.68 18.77 -1.62
CA GLU A 25 -2.01 20.12 -2.07
C GLU A 25 -3.04 20.09 -3.21
N ASP A 26 -3.92 21.10 -3.25
CA ASP A 26 -5.02 21.19 -4.22
C ASP A 26 -4.53 21.06 -5.67
N GLY A 27 -5.07 20.07 -6.39
CA GLY A 27 -4.74 19.74 -7.78
C GLY A 27 -3.34 19.12 -8.02
N ALA A 28 -2.52 18.95 -6.98
CA ALA A 28 -1.18 18.35 -7.12
C ALA A 28 -1.27 16.88 -7.55
N LEU A 29 -2.19 16.12 -6.97
CA LEU A 29 -2.43 14.73 -7.33
C LEU A 29 -2.91 14.59 -8.78
N ALA A 30 -3.93 15.37 -9.19
CA ALA A 30 -4.38 15.39 -10.59
C ALA A 30 -3.23 15.64 -11.57
N LEU A 31 -2.39 16.65 -11.30
CA LEU A 31 -1.24 16.98 -12.14
C LEU A 31 -0.27 15.80 -12.22
N ALA A 32 0.12 15.25 -11.07
CA ALA A 32 1.07 14.14 -11.01
C ALA A 32 0.54 12.89 -11.72
N ALA A 33 -0.72 12.52 -11.47
CA ALA A 33 -1.38 11.39 -12.11
C ALA A 33 -1.57 11.58 -13.63
N SER A 34 -1.70 12.81 -14.11
CA SER A 34 -1.73 13.10 -15.55
C SER A 34 -0.39 12.83 -16.24
N GLY A 35 0.73 13.04 -15.55
CA GLY A 35 2.08 12.69 -16.02
C GLY A 35 2.43 11.21 -15.83
N GLY A 36 1.71 10.51 -14.95
CA GLY A 36 1.82 9.06 -14.73
C GLY A 36 3.26 8.63 -14.46
N ALA A 37 3.73 7.56 -15.13
CA ALA A 37 5.08 7.03 -14.94
C ALA A 37 6.22 8.04 -15.25
N THR A 38 5.93 9.10 -16.01
CA THR A 38 6.91 10.16 -16.31
C THR A 38 6.98 11.25 -15.24
N SER A 39 6.07 11.26 -14.27
CA SER A 39 6.01 12.21 -13.16
C SER A 39 6.74 11.67 -11.93
N PRO A 40 7.88 12.28 -11.53
CA PRO A 40 8.60 11.89 -10.31
C PRO A 40 7.72 11.95 -9.05
N GLU A 41 6.82 12.91 -8.97
CA GLU A 41 5.92 13.07 -7.82
C GLU A 41 4.95 11.89 -7.72
N TYR A 42 4.40 11.44 -8.85
CA TYR A 42 3.52 10.29 -8.92
C TYR A 42 4.26 8.99 -8.54
N THR A 43 5.44 8.76 -9.12
CA THR A 43 6.23 7.54 -8.86
C THR A 43 6.73 7.49 -7.41
N LYS A 44 7.05 8.64 -6.80
CA LYS A 44 7.34 8.74 -5.36
C LYS A 44 6.17 8.31 -4.48
N LEU A 45 4.94 8.68 -4.83
CA LEU A 45 3.76 8.24 -4.09
C LEU A 45 3.56 6.72 -4.19
N CYS A 46 3.70 6.15 -5.40
CA CYS A 46 3.65 4.70 -5.58
C CYS A 46 4.74 4.00 -4.75
N ALA A 47 5.98 4.48 -4.81
CA ALA A 47 7.08 3.91 -4.02
C ALA A 47 6.82 3.99 -2.51
N TRP A 48 6.24 5.09 -2.02
CA TRP A 48 5.84 5.23 -0.62
C TRP A 48 4.76 4.22 -0.22
N LEU A 49 3.67 4.10 -0.99
CA LEU A 49 2.62 3.10 -0.74
C LEU A 49 3.19 1.67 -0.70
N VAL A 50 4.09 1.35 -1.62
CA VAL A 50 4.76 0.04 -1.66
C VAL A 50 5.66 -0.16 -0.43
N SER A 51 6.38 0.88 0.01
CA SER A 51 7.18 0.80 1.24
C SER A 51 6.33 0.54 2.48
N GLU A 52 5.14 1.13 2.55
CA GLU A 52 4.19 0.90 3.65
C GLU A 52 3.62 -0.52 3.60
N LEU A 53 3.26 -1.00 2.40
CA LEU A 53 2.80 -2.38 2.18
C LEU A 53 3.82 -3.42 2.65
N ARG A 54 5.12 -3.18 2.42
CA ARG A 54 6.20 -4.08 2.86
C ARG A 54 6.26 -4.30 4.38
N LEU A 55 5.69 -3.41 5.18
CA LEU A 55 5.63 -3.59 6.63
C LEU A 55 4.70 -4.75 7.01
N PHE A 56 3.77 -5.11 6.13
CA PHE A 56 2.72 -6.11 6.38
C PHE A 56 2.83 -7.32 5.42
N CYS A 57 3.28 -7.08 4.19
CA CYS A 57 3.39 -8.08 3.12
C CYS A 57 4.86 -8.40 2.82
N LYS A 58 5.17 -9.67 2.58
CA LYS A 58 6.51 -10.09 2.12
C LYS A 58 6.61 -9.91 0.62
N LEU A 59 6.89 -8.68 0.18
CA LEU A 59 7.02 -8.34 -1.22
C LEU A 59 8.46 -8.58 -1.72
N GLU A 60 8.61 -9.31 -2.82
CA GLU A 60 9.87 -9.51 -3.53
C GLU A 60 10.19 -8.32 -4.42
N GLU A 61 9.20 -7.84 -5.17
CA GLU A 61 9.38 -6.77 -6.16
C GLU A 61 9.63 -5.43 -5.51
N ASN A 62 10.53 -4.62 -6.10
CA ASN A 62 10.91 -3.32 -5.58
C ASN A 62 10.57 -2.20 -6.54
N VAL A 63 9.74 -1.28 -6.07
CA VAL A 63 9.32 -0.10 -6.81
C VAL A 63 10.12 1.09 -6.33
N GLN A 64 10.89 1.68 -7.24
CA GLN A 64 11.71 2.86 -6.97
C GLN A 64 11.08 4.11 -7.60
N ALA A 65 11.18 5.23 -6.90
CA ALA A 65 10.78 6.51 -7.46
C ALA A 65 11.70 6.91 -8.61
N THR A 66 11.12 7.47 -9.66
CA THR A 66 11.90 8.01 -10.78
C THR A 66 12.47 9.38 -10.43
N ASN A 67 13.66 9.67 -10.95
CA ASN A 67 14.27 11.01 -10.90
C ASN A 67 14.02 11.80 -12.18
N SER A 68 13.67 11.11 -13.26
CA SER A 68 13.44 11.71 -14.57
C SER A 68 12.51 10.85 -15.44
N PRO A 69 11.86 11.43 -16.48
CA PRO A 69 11.00 10.68 -17.39
C PRO A 69 11.65 9.51 -18.12
N SER A 70 12.99 9.47 -18.27
CA SER A 70 13.69 8.37 -18.93
C SER A 70 13.66 7.05 -18.15
N GLU A 71 13.34 7.11 -16.86
CA GLU A 71 13.23 5.94 -15.97
C GLU A 71 11.79 5.36 -15.94
N ALA A 72 10.86 5.96 -16.69
CA ALA A 72 9.43 5.60 -16.66
C ALA A 72 9.15 4.16 -17.13
N ASP A 73 9.93 3.64 -18.08
CA ASP A 73 9.76 2.28 -18.58
C ASP A 73 10.21 1.25 -17.54
N GLU A 74 11.33 1.50 -16.85
CA GLU A 74 11.83 0.66 -15.75
C GLU A 74 10.84 0.65 -14.59
N PHE A 75 10.35 1.82 -14.16
CA PHE A 75 9.31 1.93 -13.15
C PHE A 75 8.05 1.13 -13.50
N GLN A 76 7.60 1.16 -14.75
CA GLN A 76 6.42 0.39 -15.16
C GLN A 76 6.66 -1.13 -15.16
N LEU A 77 7.90 -1.58 -15.39
CA LEU A 77 8.27 -2.99 -15.25
C LEU A 77 8.22 -3.42 -13.78
N GLU A 78 8.79 -2.63 -12.88
CA GLU A 78 8.74 -2.87 -11.42
C GLU A 78 7.29 -2.94 -10.92
N ILE A 79 6.44 -1.98 -11.32
CA ILE A 79 5.00 -2.00 -11.00
C ILE A 79 4.35 -3.25 -11.56
N SER A 80 4.67 -3.66 -12.80
CA SER A 80 4.07 -4.87 -13.38
C SER A 80 4.47 -6.14 -12.63
N GLY A 81 5.71 -6.22 -12.13
CA GLY A 81 6.15 -7.30 -11.26
C GLY A 81 5.33 -7.33 -9.97
N LEU A 82 5.28 -6.20 -9.27
CA LEU A 82 4.53 -6.05 -8.02
C LEU A 82 3.05 -6.42 -8.17
N LEU A 83 2.40 -5.94 -9.24
CA LEU A 83 0.98 -6.25 -9.50
C LEU A 83 0.76 -7.74 -9.79
N GLY A 84 1.73 -8.41 -10.42
CA GLY A 84 1.71 -9.85 -10.63
C GLY A 84 1.83 -10.62 -9.32
N GLU A 85 2.76 -10.21 -8.46
CA GLU A 85 2.98 -10.77 -7.12
C GLU A 85 1.74 -10.63 -6.22
N MET A 86 1.11 -9.45 -6.23
CA MET A 86 -0.09 -9.15 -5.45
C MET A 86 -1.39 -9.70 -6.08
N ASN A 87 -1.28 -10.45 -7.19
CA ASN A 87 -2.43 -10.98 -7.94
C ASN A 87 -3.49 -9.91 -8.30
N CYS A 88 -3.05 -8.73 -8.73
CA CYS A 88 -3.92 -7.61 -9.06
C CYS A 88 -5.01 -8.01 -10.06
N PRO A 89 -6.31 -7.81 -9.73
CA PRO A 89 -7.41 -8.27 -10.56
C PRO A 89 -7.70 -7.36 -11.77
N TYR A 90 -7.13 -6.16 -11.80
CA TYR A 90 -7.41 -5.18 -12.84
C TYR A 90 -6.59 -5.45 -14.11
N THR A 91 -7.23 -6.07 -15.09
CA THR A 91 -6.61 -6.39 -16.39
C THR A 91 -6.05 -5.17 -17.11
N THR A 92 -6.65 -3.99 -16.91
CA THR A 92 -6.14 -2.71 -17.43
C THR A 92 -4.73 -2.36 -16.92
N LEU A 93 -4.36 -2.83 -15.72
CA LEU A 93 -3.04 -2.62 -15.13
C LEU A 93 -2.07 -3.81 -15.36
N THR A 94 -2.59 -5.01 -15.64
CA THR A 94 -1.78 -6.24 -15.74
C THR A 94 -1.62 -6.78 -17.16
N SER A 95 -2.40 -6.29 -18.13
CA SER A 95 -2.41 -6.79 -19.51
C SER A 95 -2.01 -5.72 -20.55
N GLY A 96 -1.67 -6.16 -21.75
CA GLY A 96 -1.22 -5.27 -22.83
C GLY A 96 0.23 -4.81 -22.68
N ASP A 97 0.61 -3.76 -23.41
CA ASP A 97 1.97 -3.22 -23.44
C ASP A 97 2.32 -2.53 -22.10
N VAL A 98 3.30 -3.09 -21.39
CA VAL A 98 3.65 -2.70 -20.02
C VAL A 98 4.05 -1.23 -19.88
N THR A 99 4.76 -0.68 -20.87
CA THR A 99 5.25 0.70 -20.83
C THR A 99 4.19 1.73 -21.17
N LYS A 100 2.96 1.29 -21.51
CA LYS A 100 1.84 2.16 -21.86
C LYS A 100 0.74 2.20 -20.81
N ARG A 101 0.79 1.35 -19.78
CA ARG A 101 -0.32 1.15 -18.86
C ARG A 101 -0.54 2.36 -17.95
N LEU A 102 0.51 3.09 -17.61
CA LEU A 102 0.48 4.26 -16.72
C LEU A 102 0.73 5.58 -17.47
N LEU A 103 0.28 5.67 -18.73
CA LEU A 103 0.35 6.90 -19.55
C LEU A 103 -0.96 7.68 -19.61
N ASN A 104 -1.97 7.28 -18.82
CA ASN A 104 -3.22 8.03 -18.70
C ASN A 104 -3.66 8.13 -17.24
N GLN A 105 -4.31 9.25 -16.92
CA GLN A 105 -4.69 9.60 -15.56
C GLN A 105 -5.62 8.56 -14.92
N LYS A 106 -6.58 8.01 -15.66
CA LYS A 106 -7.54 7.03 -15.11
C LYS A 106 -6.83 5.78 -14.59
N ASN A 107 -5.89 5.23 -15.36
CA ASN A 107 -5.12 4.07 -14.92
C ASN A 107 -4.20 4.40 -13.75
N CYS A 108 -3.67 5.63 -13.71
CA CYS A 108 -2.82 6.08 -12.61
C CYS A 108 -3.62 6.16 -11.30
N LEU A 109 -4.80 6.78 -11.32
CA LEU A 109 -5.69 6.80 -10.16
C LEU A 109 -6.13 5.39 -9.77
N LEU A 110 -6.45 4.52 -10.74
CA LEU A 110 -6.79 3.11 -10.47
C LEU A 110 -5.66 2.35 -9.77
N LEU A 111 -4.41 2.57 -10.17
CA LEU A 111 -3.26 1.98 -9.47
C LEU A 111 -3.18 2.49 -8.03
N LEU A 112 -3.32 3.79 -7.80
CA LEU A 112 -3.28 4.37 -6.45
C LEU A 112 -4.41 3.83 -5.57
N THR A 113 -5.65 3.81 -6.05
CA THR A 113 -6.79 3.22 -5.34
C THR A 113 -6.50 1.77 -4.98
N TYR A 114 -6.01 0.97 -5.92
CA TYR A 114 -5.65 -0.43 -5.64
C TYR A 114 -4.60 -0.54 -4.53
N LEU A 115 -3.47 0.16 -4.65
CA LEU A 115 -2.39 0.09 -3.66
C LEU A 115 -2.83 0.58 -2.27
N ILE A 116 -3.66 1.62 -2.21
CA ILE A 116 -4.27 2.14 -0.98
C ILE A 116 -5.18 1.08 -0.35
N SER A 117 -6.09 0.51 -1.12
CA SER A 117 -7.01 -0.52 -0.61
C SER A 117 -6.28 -1.76 -0.10
N GLU A 118 -5.22 -2.20 -0.79
CA GLU A 118 -4.37 -3.30 -0.32
C GLU A 118 -3.65 -2.94 0.99
N LEU A 119 -3.17 -1.70 1.14
CA LEU A 119 -2.50 -1.24 2.36
C LEU A 119 -3.48 -1.15 3.53
N GLU A 120 -4.66 -0.58 3.31
CA GLU A 120 -5.73 -0.53 4.30
C GLU A 120 -6.14 -1.93 4.74
N ALA A 121 -6.34 -2.85 3.79
CA ALA A 121 -6.65 -4.25 4.08
C ALA A 121 -5.53 -4.93 4.88
N ALA A 122 -4.27 -4.73 4.50
CA ALA A 122 -3.12 -5.28 5.22
C ALA A 122 -3.03 -4.76 6.66
N LYS A 123 -3.26 -3.45 6.87
CA LYS A 123 -3.35 -2.84 8.21
C LYS A 123 -4.51 -3.42 9.02
N MET A 124 -5.69 -3.59 8.43
CA MET A 124 -6.84 -4.20 9.09
C MET A 124 -6.55 -5.66 9.50
N LEU A 125 -5.93 -6.45 8.62
CA LEU A 125 -5.56 -7.83 8.93
C LEU A 125 -4.51 -7.90 10.04
N TYR A 126 -3.56 -6.96 10.06
CA TYR A 126 -2.55 -6.87 11.12
C TYR A 126 -3.17 -6.53 12.48
N VAL A 127 -4.08 -5.56 12.54
CA VAL A 127 -4.77 -5.16 13.79
C VAL A 127 -5.71 -6.26 14.29
N ASN A 128 -6.39 -6.96 13.39
CA ASN A 128 -7.32 -8.04 13.73
C ASN A 128 -6.63 -9.40 13.91
N ALA A 129 -5.33 -9.50 13.65
CA ALA A 129 -4.59 -10.72 13.92
C ALA A 129 -4.71 -11.03 15.41
N PRO A 130 -5.08 -12.28 15.79
CA PRO A 130 -5.02 -12.69 17.19
C PRO A 130 -3.62 -12.34 17.70
N PRO A 131 -3.47 -11.77 18.92
CA PRO A 131 -2.16 -11.55 19.48
C PRO A 131 -1.42 -12.86 19.31
N GLN A 132 -0.28 -12.81 18.60
CA GLN A 132 0.57 -13.99 18.40
C GLN A 132 0.61 -14.65 19.76
N LYS A 133 0.20 -15.93 19.85
CA LYS A 133 0.33 -16.68 21.08
C LYS A 133 1.76 -16.40 21.52
N ALA A 134 1.91 -15.60 22.59
CA ALA A 134 3.18 -15.55 23.28
C ALA A 134 3.52 -17.02 23.42
N GLN A 135 4.71 -17.42 22.93
CA GLN A 135 5.21 -18.76 23.17
C GLN A 135 4.74 -19.13 24.57
N GLU A 136 4.16 -20.31 24.74
CA GLU A 136 3.85 -20.89 26.05
C GLU A 136 5.17 -21.09 26.81
N GLY A 137 5.89 -20.00 27.07
CA GLY A 137 6.77 -19.86 28.20
C GLY A 137 5.84 -19.91 29.38
N THR A 138 5.96 -21.02 30.10
CA THR A 138 5.55 -21.20 31.49
C THR A 138 5.27 -19.84 32.11
N GLY A 139 3.99 -19.51 32.29
CA GLY A 139 3.58 -18.25 32.91
C GLY A 139 4.43 -18.01 34.16
N SER A 140 4.80 -16.76 34.42
CA SER A 140 5.69 -16.42 35.53
C SER A 140 5.28 -17.16 36.81
N GLU A 141 6.24 -17.49 37.66
CA GLU A 141 6.00 -18.26 38.89
C GLU A 141 4.85 -17.67 39.72
N VAL A 142 4.76 -16.34 39.75
CA VAL A 142 3.67 -15.56 40.36
C VAL A 142 2.29 -15.87 39.74
N PHE A 143 2.21 -16.02 38.42
CA PHE A 143 0.96 -16.37 37.73
C PHE A 143 0.51 -17.80 38.04
N GLN A 144 1.46 -18.75 38.18
CA GLN A 144 1.14 -20.12 38.59
C GLN A 144 0.67 -20.20 40.05
N GLU A 145 1.30 -19.44 40.94
CA GLU A 145 0.89 -19.34 42.34
C GLU A 145 -0.53 -18.77 42.48
N LEU A 146 -0.82 -17.66 41.79
CA LEU A 146 -2.16 -17.05 41.79
C LEU A 146 -3.23 -18.01 41.26
N LYS A 147 -2.92 -18.77 40.20
CA LYS A 147 -3.81 -19.81 39.66
C LYS A 147 -4.05 -20.92 40.69
N GLY A 148 -3.00 -21.36 41.40
CA GLY A 148 -3.09 -22.37 42.44
C GLY A 148 -4.01 -21.97 43.59
N ILE A 149 -3.91 -20.72 44.06
CA ILE A 149 -4.75 -20.17 45.13
C ILE A 149 -6.23 -20.16 44.70
N CYS A 150 -6.52 -19.68 43.48
CA CYS A 150 -7.90 -19.59 43.00
C CYS A 150 -8.58 -20.96 42.82
N MET A 151 -7.84 -22.00 42.46
CA MET A 151 -8.38 -23.36 42.34
C MET A 151 -8.63 -24.05 43.68
N ALA A 152 -7.93 -23.66 44.75
CA ALA A 152 -8.08 -24.25 46.08
C ALA A 152 -9.26 -23.68 46.88
N LEU A 153 -9.86 -22.58 46.42
CA LEU A 153 -10.94 -21.86 47.09
C LEU A 153 -12.33 -22.10 46.47
N GLY A 154 -12.43 -22.90 45.41
CA GLY A 154 -13.68 -23.37 44.81
C GLY A 154 -13.97 -24.82 45.17
#